data_AF-A0A520IS04-F1
#
_entry.id   AF-A0A520IS04-F1
#
_cell.length_a   1.000
_cell.length_b   1.000
_cell.length_c   1.000
_cell.angle_alpha   90.00
_cell.angle_beta   90.00
_cell.angle_gamma   90.00
#
_symmetry.space_group_name_H-M   'P 1'
#
loop_
_entity.id
_entity.type
_entity.pdbx_description
1 polymer ?
#
loop_
_entity_poly.entity_id
_entity_poly.type
_entity_poly.pdbx_seq_one_letter_code
_entity_poly.pdbx_strand_id
1 'polypeptide(L)' 'MSLPMRINFQGEDHSYTLLTKKIDSGTREIRISFNQEELTIVRSSTGVWDVLERTIGDNQGLFSAIASNIALRYRLR' A
#
# COMPACT_ATOMS: atom_id res chain seq x y z
N MET A 1 3.99 -10.81 -14.41
CA MET A 1 4.06 -9.35 -14.59
C MET A 1 3.44 -8.71 -13.36
N SER A 2 4.13 -7.80 -12.69
CA SER A 2 3.56 -6.99 -11.62
C SER A 2 2.73 -5.86 -12.26
N LEU A 3 1.55 -5.57 -11.69
CA LEU A 3 0.65 -4.55 -12.23
C LEU A 3 0.99 -3.20 -11.60
N PRO A 4 1.29 -2.16 -12.40
CA PRO A 4 1.40 -0.81 -11.89
C PRO A 4 0.01 -0.31 -11.46
N MET A 5 -0.02 0.31 -10.29
CA MET A 5 -1.19 0.85 -9.62
C MET A 5 -1.03 2.36 -9.54
N ARG A 6 -2.14 3.09 -9.52
CA ARG A 6 -2.15 4.56 -9.46
C ARG A 6 -3.09 5.04 -8.39
N ILE A 7 -2.72 6.14 -7.75
CA ILE A 7 -3.55 6.88 -6.81
C ILE A 7 -3.30 8.38 -7.01
N ASN A 8 -4.37 9.17 -6.99
CA ASN A 8 -4.24 10.62 -6.87
C ASN A 8 -4.29 10.99 -5.38
N PHE A 9 -3.28 11.69 -4.88
CA PHE A 9 -3.22 12.17 -3.51
C PHE A 9 -2.82 13.64 -3.51
N GLN A 10 -3.64 14.49 -2.88
CA GLN A 10 -3.43 15.95 -2.84
C GLN A 10 -3.25 16.60 -4.23
N GLY A 11 -3.87 16.05 -5.27
CA GLY A 11 -3.78 16.58 -6.64
C GLY A 11 -2.58 16.06 -7.42
N GLU A 12 -1.71 15.24 -6.83
CA GLU A 12 -0.60 14.58 -7.50
C GLU A 12 -0.90 13.11 -7.79
N ASP A 13 -0.54 12.68 -9.00
CA ASP A 13 -0.68 11.29 -9.41
C ASP A 13 0.56 10.49 -9.02
N HIS A 14 0.37 9.52 -8.14
CA HIS A 14 1.41 8.60 -7.70
C HIS A 14 1.21 7.23 -8.32
N SER A 15 2.32 6.58 -8.68
CA SER A 15 2.33 5.22 -9.19
C SER A 15 3.12 4.31 -8.26
N TYR A 16 2.60 3.12 -7.99
CA TYR A 16 3.26 2.09 -7.20
C TYR A 16 3.03 0.71 -7.82
N THR A 17 3.88 -0.25 -7.50
CA THR A 17 3.80 -1.60 -8.05
C THR A 17 3.56 -2.61 -6.94
N LEU A 18 2.61 -3.52 -7.12
CA LEU A 18 2.41 -4.62 -6.19
C LEU A 18 3.48 -5.70 -6.41
N LEU A 19 4.23 -6.00 -5.35
CA LEU A 19 5.23 -7.07 -5.34
C LEU A 19 4.62 -8.38 -4.84
N THR A 20 3.63 -8.31 -3.93
CA THR A 20 2.86 -9.47 -3.49
C THR A 20 1.92 -9.95 -4.60
N LYS A 21 2.11 -11.20 -5.06
CA LYS A 21 1.37 -11.77 -6.20
C LYS A 21 0.00 -12.35 -5.86
N LYS A 22 -0.20 -12.84 -4.64
CA LYS A 22 -1.46 -13.45 -4.18
C LYS A 22 -1.93 -12.68 -2.96
N ILE A 23 -2.98 -11.90 -3.14
CA ILE A 23 -3.62 -11.10 -2.10
C ILE A 23 -5.04 -11.63 -1.95
N ASP A 24 -5.37 -12.10 -0.75
CA ASP A 24 -6.64 -12.68 -0.36
C ASP A 24 -7.05 -12.21 1.05
N SER A 25 -8.21 -12.67 1.55
CA SER A 25 -8.71 -12.29 2.87
C SER A 25 -7.83 -12.72 4.04
N GLY A 26 -6.93 -13.70 3.85
CA GLY A 26 -5.97 -14.15 4.85
C GLY A 26 -4.65 -13.39 4.82
N THR A 27 -4.45 -12.53 3.82
CA THR A 27 -3.23 -11.74 3.67
C THR A 27 -3.11 -10.73 4.81
N ARG A 28 -1.94 -10.72 5.46
CA ARG A 28 -1.61 -9.78 6.55
C ARG A 28 -0.51 -8.79 6.18
N GLU A 29 0.23 -9.08 5.13
CA GLU A 29 1.37 -8.28 4.67
C GLU A 29 1.35 -8.17 3.16
N ILE A 30 1.53 -6.97 2.65
CA ILE A 30 1.57 -6.67 1.22
C ILE A 30 2.82 -5.84 0.95
N ARG A 31 3.68 -6.32 0.05
CA ARG A 31 4.87 -5.60 -0.39
C ARG A 31 4.55 -4.80 -1.63
N ILE A 32 4.99 -3.55 -1.64
CA ILE A 32 4.89 -2.65 -2.78
C ILE A 32 6.25 -2.06 -3.12
N SER A 33 6.41 -1.64 -4.37
CA SER A 33 7.49 -0.75 -4.78
C SER A 33 6.90 0.62 -5.10
N PHE A 34 7.42 1.65 -4.44
CA PHE A 34 7.07 3.05 -4.64
C PHE A 34 8.35 3.86 -4.78
N ASN A 35 8.50 4.64 -5.87
CA ASN A 35 9.71 5.42 -6.14
C ASN A 35 11.03 4.63 -6.04
N GLN A 36 11.04 3.37 -6.49
CA GLN A 36 12.17 2.43 -6.39
C GLN A 36 12.51 1.95 -4.97
N GLU A 37 11.75 2.36 -3.96
CA GLU A 37 11.82 1.83 -2.60
C GLU A 37 10.81 0.69 -2.42
N GLU A 38 11.18 -0.33 -1.64
CA GLU A 38 10.25 -1.38 -1.22
C GLU A 38 9.63 -1.01 0.13
N LEU A 39 8.31 -1.10 0.20
CA LEU A 39 7.55 -0.82 1.41
C LEU A 39 6.65 -2.01 1.73
N THR A 40 6.46 -2.25 3.02
CA THR A 40 5.62 -3.31 3.57
C THR A 40 4.38 -2.70 4.20
N ILE A 41 3.22 -3.03 3.66
CA ILE A 41 1.93 -2.68 4.23
C ILE A 41 1.47 -3.85 5.09
N VAL A 42 1.16 -3.57 6.35
CA VAL A 42 0.73 -4.56 7.33
C VAL A 42 -0.69 -4.30 7.78
N ARG A 43 -1.42 -5.37 8.04
CA ARG A 43 -2.75 -5.30 8.65
C ARG A 43 -2.61 -5.26 10.16
N SER A 44 -3.11 -4.21 10.78
CA SER A 44 -3.18 -4.08 12.24
C SER A 44 -4.15 -5.10 12.84
N SER A 45 -4.07 -5.29 14.16
CA SER A 45 -5.04 -6.08 14.93
C SER A 45 -6.47 -5.52 14.86
N THR A 46 -6.62 -4.22 14.58
CA THR A 46 -7.91 -3.54 14.39
C THR A 46 -8.43 -3.65 12.95
N GLY A 47 -7.69 -4.32 12.06
CA GLY A 47 -8.06 -4.52 10.65
C GLY A 47 -7.68 -3.36 9.72
N VAL A 48 -7.01 -2.32 10.23
CA VAL A 48 -6.54 -1.18 9.46
C VAL A 48 -5.23 -1.55 8.75
N TRP A 49 -5.10 -1.15 7.49
CA TRP A 49 -3.87 -1.34 6.72
C TRP A 49 -2.99 -0.09 6.81
N ASP A 50 -1.73 -0.26 7.17
CA ASP A 50 -0.76 0.83 7.30
C ASP A 50 0.65 0.37 6.89
N VAL A 51 1.53 1.31 6.54
CA VAL A 51 2.91 1.01 6.16
C VAL A 51 3.77 0.80 7.41
N LEU A 52 4.57 -0.27 7.43
CA LEU A 52 5.45 -0.64 8.54
C LEU A 52 6.65 0.32 8.62
N GLU A 53 7.25 0.64 7.47
CA GLU A 53 8.38 1.53 7.33
C GLU A 53 7.90 2.99 7.42
N ARG A 54 7.82 3.52 8.64
CA ARG A 54 7.63 4.96 8.86
C ARG A 54 8.92 5.69 8.51
N THR A 55 9.09 6.06 7.24
CA THR A 55 10.16 6.98 6.84
C THR A 55 9.91 8.33 7.52
N ILE A 56 10.86 8.74 8.36
CA ILE A 56 10.86 10.04 9.04
C ILE A 56 11.11 11.09 7.96
N GLY A 57 10.06 11.69 7.42
CA GLY A 57 10.23 12.81 6.49
C GLY A 57 9.05 13.05 5.57
N ASP A 58 8.59 12.05 4.83
CA ASP A 58 7.66 12.31 3.72
C ASP A 58 6.45 11.37 3.67
N ASN A 59 5.28 12.01 3.76
CA ASN A 59 4.00 11.53 3.29
C ASN A 59 3.38 10.28 3.95
N GLN A 60 3.34 10.23 5.29
CA GLN A 60 2.50 9.27 6.03
C GLN A 60 1.05 9.22 5.50
N GLY A 61 0.50 10.38 5.07
CA GLY A 61 -0.82 10.46 4.46
C GLY A 61 -0.92 9.73 3.11
N LEU A 62 0.11 9.81 2.26
CA LEU A 62 0.15 9.11 0.98
C LEU A 62 0.20 7.60 1.19
N PHE A 63 1.06 7.14 2.10
CA PHE A 63 1.21 5.73 2.40
C PHE A 63 -0.07 5.10 2.98
N SER A 64 -0.76 5.84 3.86
CA SER A 64 -2.09 5.44 4.35
C SER A 64 -3.13 5.40 3.22
N ALA A 65 -3.08 6.36 2.28
CA ALA A 65 -3.95 6.36 1.12
C ALA A 65 -3.67 5.18 0.16
N ILE A 66 -2.39 4.84 -0.06
CA ILE A 66 -1.98 3.67 -0.84
C ILE A 66 -2.47 2.38 -0.17
N ALA A 67 -2.26 2.23 1.14
CA ALA A 67 -2.74 1.08 1.92
C ALA A 67 -4.27 0.92 1.80
N SER A 68 -5.01 2.02 1.94
CA SER A 68 -6.47 2.04 1.77
C SER A 68 -6.89 1.68 0.34
N ASN A 69 -6.19 2.18 -0.68
CA ASN A 69 -6.47 1.89 -2.08
C ASN A 69 -6.32 0.39 -2.39
N ILE A 70 -5.28 -0.24 -1.87
CA ILE A 70 -5.03 -1.68 -2.00
C ILE A 70 -6.11 -2.47 -1.27
N ALA A 71 -6.41 -2.11 -0.02
CA ALA A 71 -7.44 -2.79 0.77
C ALA A 71 -8.80 -2.77 0.07
N LEU A 72 -9.20 -1.62 -0.50
CA LEU A 72 -10.44 -1.49 -1.28
C LEU A 72 -10.40 -2.32 -2.56
N ARG A 73 -9.30 -2.27 -3.33
CA ARG A 73 -9.18 -3.02 -4.59
C ARG A 73 -9.28 -4.53 -4.38
N TYR A 74 -8.66 -5.04 -3.32
CA TYR A 74 -8.65 -6.47 -3.00
C TYR A 74 -9.76 -6.89 -2.02
N ARG A 75 -10.63 -5.96 -1.62
CA ARG A 75 -11.73 -6.19 -0.66
C ARG A 75 -11.24 -6.79 0.66
N LEU A 76 -10.08 -6.33 1.11
CA LEU A 76 -9.47 -6.69 2.38
C LEU A 76 -10.17 -5.90 3.49
N ARG A 77 -11.24 -6.48 4.02
CA ARG A 77 -11.90 -6.01 5.25
C ARG A 77 -11.12 -6.48 6.45
#